data_AF-A0A6I9UKE9-F1
#
_entry.id   AF-A0A6I9UKE9-F1
#
_cell.length_a   1.000
_cell.length_b   1.000
_cell.length_c   1.000
_cell.angle_alpha   90.00
_cell.angle_beta   90.00
_cell.angle_gamma   90.00
#
_symmetry.space_group_name_H-M   'P 1'
#
loop_
_entity.id
_entity.type
_entity.pdbx_description
1 polymer ?
#
loop_
_entity_poly.entity_id
_entity_poly.type
_entity_poly.pdbx_seq_one_letter_code
_entity_poly.pdbx_strand_id
1 'polypeptide(L)'
;MEAKVLQGMQSSTWIMRGRIVMRKQDSSLQFFQKSGEQKWSEVPASCCFPTSKRRSHRLVVLRVSCSSGNVPVLESGSLPTLLDESKILKNKAEEMEPYINGRCIYLVGMMGSGKTTVGKVLSDALGYSFCDCDTLIEQAVGVSTVAEIFEQYGEGFFRDNETEVLQKLSSMHRHVVSTGGGAVIRPINWRHMQKGISIWLDVPVEVLAQRIMAVGTDSRPLLHQESGDPFSRIMKRLSTLLQERGEAYGNADARVSLENIASKLGLKDVCNVTSTAISIEVLSQIEYFLKK
;
A
#
# COMPACT_ATOMS: atom_id res chain seq x y z
N MET A 1 -12.86 62.62 9.26
CA MET A 1 -11.50 62.30 8.80
C MET A 1 -11.57 61.00 8.05
N GLU A 2 -11.61 61.12 6.73
CA GLU A 2 -11.51 60.01 5.78
C GLU A 2 -10.08 59.45 5.77
N ALA A 3 -9.94 58.14 5.54
CA ALA A 3 -8.82 57.62 4.76
C ALA A 3 -9.26 56.34 4.05
N LYS A 4 -9.11 56.40 2.72
CA LYS A 4 -9.46 55.44 1.69
C LYS A 4 -8.18 54.73 1.23
N VAL A 5 -8.34 53.49 0.75
CA VAL A 5 -7.63 52.88 -0.40
C VAL A 5 -6.17 52.42 -0.19
N LEU A 6 -5.92 51.12 -0.41
CA LEU A 6 -5.18 50.65 -1.60
C LEU A 6 -5.44 49.16 -1.88
N GLN A 7 -5.85 48.90 -3.13
CA GLN A 7 -5.92 47.59 -3.80
C GLN A 7 -4.53 47.18 -4.33
N GLY A 8 -4.36 45.86 -4.48
CA GLY A 8 -3.82 45.30 -5.73
C GLY A 8 -2.41 44.72 -5.69
N MET A 9 -2.30 43.44 -6.11
CA MET A 9 -1.36 42.89 -7.11
C MET A 9 -1.49 41.35 -7.11
N GLN A 10 -2.13 40.76 -8.14
CA GLN A 10 -1.52 40.05 -9.30
C GLN A 10 -0.74 38.78 -8.91
N SER A 11 -1.27 37.58 -9.15
CA SER A 11 -1.18 36.78 -10.39
C SER A 11 0.23 36.35 -10.78
N SER A 12 0.49 35.04 -10.81
CA SER A 12 1.06 34.42 -12.02
C SER A 12 0.93 32.89 -12.02
N THR A 13 0.15 32.43 -12.99
CA THR A 13 0.24 31.14 -13.68
C THR A 13 1.63 30.94 -14.30
N TRP A 14 2.21 29.75 -14.17
CA TRP A 14 3.24 29.27 -15.11
C TRP A 14 3.04 27.79 -15.42
N ILE A 15 2.38 27.55 -16.55
CA ILE A 15 2.48 26.34 -17.37
C ILE A 15 3.68 26.57 -18.31
N MET A 16 4.66 25.67 -18.33
CA MET A 16 5.66 25.63 -19.39
C MET A 16 5.70 24.22 -20.00
N ARG A 17 5.13 24.12 -21.19
CA ARG A 17 5.37 23.04 -22.16
C ARG A 17 6.75 23.29 -22.80
N GLY A 18 7.71 22.41 -22.53
CA GLY A 18 8.98 22.36 -23.26
C GLY A 18 8.98 21.24 -24.30
N ARG A 19 8.83 21.59 -25.59
CA ARG A 19 9.27 20.76 -26.71
C ARG A 19 10.80 20.71 -26.69
N ILE A 20 11.39 19.53 -26.52
CA ILE A 20 12.82 19.32 -26.78
C ILE A 20 12.97 18.63 -28.12
N VAL A 21 13.51 19.39 -29.08
CA VAL A 21 13.96 18.94 -30.39
C VAL A 21 15.25 18.14 -30.20
N MET A 22 15.29 16.94 -30.78
CA MET A 22 16.49 16.10 -30.79
C MET A 22 17.62 16.76 -31.60
N ARG A 23 18.80 16.83 -30.99
CA ARG A 23 20.06 17.02 -31.71
C ARG A 23 21.06 15.95 -31.24
N LYS A 24 21.50 15.12 -32.18
CA LYS A 24 22.53 14.08 -32.00
C LYS A 24 23.85 14.71 -31.59
N GLN A 25 24.48 14.17 -30.55
CA GLN A 25 25.93 14.04 -30.45
C GLN A 25 26.28 12.97 -29.41
N ASP A 26 27.21 12.10 -29.80
CA ASP A 26 27.79 11.04 -28.98
C ASP A 26 28.46 11.62 -27.74
N SER A 27 28.14 11.10 -26.55
CA SER A 27 29.04 11.14 -25.40
C SER A 27 28.62 10.11 -24.34
N SER A 28 29.63 9.40 -23.85
CA SER A 28 29.57 8.39 -22.79
C SER A 28 28.98 8.94 -21.50
N LEU A 29 28.02 8.24 -20.89
CA LEU A 29 27.53 8.51 -19.55
C LEU A 29 28.39 7.77 -18.53
N GLN A 30 29.14 8.50 -17.71
CA GLN A 30 29.80 7.97 -16.52
C GLN A 30 28.84 8.08 -15.33
N PHE A 31 28.57 6.96 -14.66
CA PHE A 31 27.82 6.95 -13.40
C PHE A 31 28.80 6.85 -12.24
N PHE A 32 28.77 7.84 -11.34
CA PHE A 32 29.44 7.77 -10.05
C PHE A 32 28.42 7.37 -8.99
N GLN A 33 28.62 6.21 -8.37
CA GLN A 33 27.86 5.80 -7.20
C GLN A 33 28.71 6.03 -5.95
N LYS A 34 28.16 6.75 -4.97
CA LYS A 34 28.80 7.03 -3.69
C LYS A 34 28.31 6.00 -2.66
N SER A 35 29.18 5.09 -2.26
CA SER A 35 29.02 4.26 -1.06
C SER A 35 30.26 4.43 -0.17
N GLY A 36 30.06 4.38 1.14
CA GLY A 36 31.04 4.76 2.16
C GLY A 36 32.41 4.06 2.05
N GLU A 37 33.43 4.81 2.49
CA GLU A 37 34.79 4.44 2.86
C GLU A 37 35.67 3.68 1.83
N GLN A 38 36.51 4.49 1.15
CA GLN A 38 37.87 4.20 0.63
C GLN A 38 38.12 2.96 -0.25
N LYS A 39 37.82 3.05 -1.56
CA LYS A 39 38.76 2.87 -2.70
C LYS A 39 38.01 2.92 -4.02
N TRP A 40 38.53 3.68 -4.99
CA TRP A 40 38.00 3.73 -6.35
C TRP A 40 38.60 2.56 -7.14
N SER A 41 37.75 1.71 -7.72
CA SER A 41 38.17 0.68 -8.67
C SER A 41 37.43 0.93 -9.97
N GLU A 42 38.17 1.24 -11.04
CA GLU A 42 37.63 1.34 -12.39
C GLU A 42 37.21 -0.04 -12.88
N VAL A 43 35.94 -0.18 -13.27
CA VAL A 43 35.47 -1.36 -14.02
C VAL A 43 35.08 -0.88 -15.41
N PRO A 44 35.81 -1.26 -16.48
CA PRO A 44 35.43 -0.87 -17.82
C PRO A 44 34.20 -1.68 -18.26
N ALA A 45 33.05 -1.01 -18.39
CA ALA A 45 31.88 -1.55 -19.05
C ALA A 45 31.90 -1.10 -20.53
N SER A 46 32.07 -2.04 -21.45
CA SER A 46 31.96 -1.80 -22.89
C SER A 46 30.60 -2.25 -23.39
N CYS A 47 29.83 -1.33 -23.97
CA CYS A 47 28.56 -1.62 -24.64
C CYS A 47 28.73 -1.44 -26.15
N CYS A 48 28.76 -2.54 -26.89
CA CYS A 48 28.71 -2.51 -28.35
C CYS A 48 27.25 -2.49 -28.83
N PHE A 49 26.83 -1.40 -29.46
CA PHE A 49 25.56 -1.33 -30.19
C PHE A 49 25.77 -1.75 -31.66
N PRO A 50 25.13 -2.82 -32.15
CA PRO A 50 25.10 -3.07 -33.58
C PRO A 50 24.15 -2.06 -34.24
N THR A 51 24.68 -1.23 -35.13
CA THR A 51 23.87 -0.41 -36.03
C THR A 51 23.33 -1.30 -37.15
N SER A 52 22.04 -1.63 -37.11
CA SER A 52 21.37 -2.27 -38.24
C SER A 52 20.02 -1.61 -38.55
N LYS A 53 19.97 -0.98 -39.72
CA LYS A 53 18.74 -0.55 -40.39
C LYS A 53 18.10 -1.80 -41.00
N ARG A 54 17.01 -2.32 -40.42
CA ARG A 54 15.85 -2.89 -41.14
C ARG A 54 14.78 -3.42 -40.17
N ARG A 55 13.51 -3.17 -40.52
CA ARG A 55 12.31 -3.66 -39.85
C ARG A 55 12.26 -5.19 -39.88
N SER A 56 12.21 -5.82 -38.71
CA SER A 56 11.59 -7.14 -38.49
C SER A 56 11.29 -7.31 -37.00
N HIS A 57 10.08 -7.73 -36.67
CA HIS A 57 9.67 -8.04 -35.31
C HIS A 57 10.44 -9.28 -34.81
N ARG A 58 11.46 -9.08 -33.96
CA ARG A 58 12.06 -10.12 -33.15
C ARG A 58 12.29 -9.61 -31.74
N LEU A 59 11.89 -10.41 -30.77
CA LEU A 59 12.19 -10.25 -29.35
C LEU A 59 13.69 -9.98 -29.18
N VAL A 60 14.04 -8.83 -28.62
CA VAL A 60 15.43 -8.54 -28.23
C VAL A 60 15.61 -9.09 -26.82
N VAL A 61 16.28 -10.24 -26.72
CA VAL A 61 16.74 -10.77 -25.44
C VAL A 61 17.96 -9.96 -25.01
N LEU A 62 17.82 -9.16 -23.95
CA LEU A 62 18.95 -8.51 -23.30
C LEU A 62 19.69 -9.56 -22.48
N ARG A 63 20.84 -10.01 -22.97
CA ARG A 63 21.75 -10.89 -22.21
C ARG A 63 22.76 -10.02 -21.48
N VAL A 64 22.61 -9.88 -20.17
CA VAL A 64 23.66 -9.37 -19.29
C VAL A 64 24.41 -10.58 -18.77
N SER A 65 25.71 -10.65 -19.08
CA SER A 65 26.60 -11.71 -18.59
C SER A 65 27.56 -11.08 -17.58
N CYS A 66 27.45 -11.46 -16.31
CA CYS A 66 28.50 -11.23 -15.32
C CYS A 66 29.17 -12.58 -15.05
N SER A 67 30.47 -12.69 -15.34
CA SER A 67 31.24 -13.89 -15.08
C SER A 67 31.84 -13.81 -13.67
N SER A 68 31.24 -14.52 -12.72
CA SER A 68 31.95 -15.03 -11.54
C SER A 68 31.86 -16.55 -11.58
N GLY A 69 33.00 -17.21 -11.39
CA GLY A 69 33.22 -18.61 -11.74
C GLY A 69 32.31 -19.65 -11.07
N ASN A 70 32.07 -20.70 -11.85
CA ASN A 70 31.75 -22.10 -11.55
C ASN A 70 30.51 -22.47 -10.70
N VAL A 71 29.68 -23.34 -11.33
CA VAL A 71 28.74 -24.38 -10.84
C VAL A 71 27.27 -24.16 -11.32
N PRO A 72 26.54 -25.22 -11.76
CA PRO A 72 25.70 -25.16 -12.97
C PRO A 72 24.19 -25.00 -12.76
N VAL A 73 23.57 -24.43 -13.79
CA VAL A 73 22.35 -24.85 -14.54
C VAL A 73 21.11 -25.39 -13.79
N LEU A 74 20.00 -24.71 -14.09
CA LEU A 74 18.57 -25.08 -14.06
C LEU A 74 17.82 -25.02 -12.72
N GLU A 75 16.98 -23.99 -12.61
CA GLU A 75 15.52 -24.18 -12.54
C GLU A 75 14.82 -22.92 -13.06
N SER A 76 14.13 -23.05 -14.20
CA SER A 76 13.29 -22.00 -14.78
C SER A 76 11.95 -21.95 -14.03
N GLY A 77 11.96 -21.41 -12.81
CA GLY A 77 10.75 -20.91 -12.17
C GLY A 77 10.50 -19.49 -12.65
N SER A 78 9.47 -19.28 -13.46
CA SER A 78 9.05 -17.93 -13.86
C SER A 78 8.35 -17.26 -12.68
N LEU A 79 9.14 -16.59 -11.82
CA LEU A 79 8.57 -15.62 -10.88
C LEU A 79 7.98 -14.48 -11.72
N PRO A 80 6.71 -14.08 -11.54
CA PRO A 80 6.16 -12.92 -12.22
C PRO A 80 7.05 -11.70 -11.93
N THR A 81 7.54 -11.04 -12.97
CA THR A 81 8.30 -9.80 -12.75
C THR A 81 7.37 -8.72 -12.17
N LEU A 82 7.87 -7.83 -11.32
CA LEU A 82 7.07 -6.72 -10.73
C LEU A 82 6.35 -5.86 -11.78
N LEU A 83 6.91 -5.75 -12.98
CA LEU A 83 6.30 -5.06 -14.12
C LEU A 83 5.06 -5.80 -14.65
N ASP A 84 5.07 -7.12 -14.58
CA ASP A 84 3.95 -7.96 -14.98
C ASP A 84 2.81 -7.84 -13.96
N GLU A 85 3.12 -7.93 -12.66
CA GLU A 85 2.12 -7.77 -11.58
C GLU A 85 1.39 -6.41 -11.65
N SER A 86 2.14 -5.32 -11.87
CA SER A 86 1.56 -3.97 -11.95
C SER A 86 0.60 -3.83 -13.13
N LYS A 87 0.91 -4.48 -14.26
CA LYS A 87 0.05 -4.49 -15.45
C LYS A 87 -1.20 -5.35 -15.23
N ILE A 88 -1.05 -6.52 -14.59
CA ILE A 88 -2.16 -7.39 -14.22
C ILE A 88 -3.13 -6.64 -13.29
N LEU A 89 -2.61 -5.96 -12.27
CA LEU A 89 -3.42 -5.16 -11.36
C LEU A 89 -4.20 -4.07 -12.10
N LYS A 90 -3.53 -3.32 -12.98
CA LYS A 90 -4.18 -2.24 -13.75
C LYS A 90 -5.30 -2.77 -14.65
N ASN A 91 -5.03 -3.84 -15.41
CA ASN A 91 -6.04 -4.46 -16.28
C ASN A 91 -7.25 -4.95 -15.48
N LYS A 92 -7.00 -5.59 -14.33
CA LYS A 92 -8.07 -6.07 -13.46
C LYS A 92 -8.86 -4.93 -12.82
N ALA A 93 -8.21 -3.82 -12.47
CA ALA A 93 -8.89 -2.63 -11.97
C ALA A 93 -9.81 -2.00 -13.03
N GLU A 94 -9.35 -1.90 -14.28
CA GLU A 94 -10.15 -1.42 -15.41
C GLU A 94 -11.36 -2.33 -15.69
N GLU A 95 -11.19 -3.66 -15.59
CA GLU A 95 -12.28 -4.63 -15.72
C GLU A 95 -13.32 -4.48 -14.59
N MET A 96 -12.86 -4.19 -13.37
CA MET A 96 -13.71 -4.15 -12.17
C MET A 96 -14.44 -2.82 -11.95
N GLU A 97 -13.95 -1.72 -12.52
CA GLU A 97 -14.50 -0.37 -12.30
C GLU A 97 -16.02 -0.28 -12.50
N PRO A 98 -16.61 -0.84 -13.58
CA PRO A 98 -18.06 -0.77 -13.80
C PRO A 98 -18.89 -1.49 -12.73
N TYR A 99 -18.34 -2.54 -12.12
CA TYR A 99 -19.02 -3.33 -11.09
C TYR A 99 -18.90 -2.69 -9.70
N ILE A 100 -17.77 -2.05 -9.41
CA ILE A 100 -17.59 -1.27 -8.18
C ILE A 100 -18.49 -0.04 -8.20
N ASN A 101 -18.68 0.58 -9.38
CA ASN A 101 -19.63 1.67 -9.64
C ASN A 101 -19.49 2.85 -8.66
N GLY A 102 -18.25 3.27 -8.43
CA GLY A 102 -17.94 4.42 -7.56
C GLY A 102 -18.15 4.18 -6.06
N ARG A 103 -18.48 2.96 -5.62
CA ARG A 103 -18.57 2.64 -4.18
C ARG A 103 -17.21 2.75 -3.51
N CYS A 104 -17.20 3.20 -2.26
CA CYS A 104 -15.98 3.18 -1.45
C CYS A 104 -15.55 1.75 -1.14
N ILE A 105 -14.25 1.51 -1.03
CA ILE A 105 -13.67 0.24 -0.58
C ILE A 105 -13.08 0.47 0.81
N TYR A 106 -13.54 -0.28 1.81
CA TYR A 106 -13.06 -0.20 3.19
C TYR A 106 -12.14 -1.37 3.50
N LEU A 107 -10.87 -1.10 3.77
CA LEU A 107 -9.92 -2.12 4.18
C LEU A 107 -9.94 -2.23 5.71
N VAL A 108 -10.35 -3.39 6.21
CA VAL A 108 -10.35 -3.76 7.63
C VAL A 108 -9.32 -4.86 7.89
N GLY A 109 -8.85 -4.96 9.13
CA GLY A 109 -7.91 -5.99 9.56
C GLY A 109 -7.00 -5.53 10.68
N MET A 110 -6.28 -6.48 11.27
CA MET A 110 -5.38 -6.20 12.39
C MET A 110 -4.29 -5.19 12.04
N MET A 111 -3.78 -4.48 13.05
CA MET A 111 -2.66 -3.57 12.87
C MET A 111 -1.45 -4.34 12.30
N GLY A 112 -0.71 -3.76 11.34
CA GLY A 112 0.35 -4.47 10.62
C GLY A 112 -0.10 -5.30 9.41
N SER A 113 -1.41 -5.41 9.14
CA SER A 113 -1.92 -6.20 8.00
C SER A 113 -1.62 -5.60 6.62
N GLY A 114 -1.16 -4.35 6.56
CA GLY A 114 -0.79 -3.67 5.32
C GLY A 114 -1.90 -2.82 4.68
N LYS A 115 -3.00 -2.53 5.40
CA LYS A 115 -4.13 -1.71 4.91
C LYS A 115 -3.71 -0.41 4.21
N THR A 116 -2.85 0.40 4.84
CA THR A 116 -2.40 1.67 4.25
C THR A 116 -1.61 1.45 2.95
N THR A 117 -0.72 0.45 2.91
CA THR A 117 0.09 0.14 1.71
C THR A 117 -0.77 -0.42 0.58
N VAL A 118 -1.61 -1.41 0.87
CA VAL A 118 -2.54 -2.02 -0.09
C VAL A 118 -3.55 -0.98 -0.56
N GLY A 119 -4.05 -0.14 0.33
CA GLY A 119 -5.02 0.90 0.01
C GLY A 119 -4.51 1.92 -0.99
N LYS A 120 -3.25 2.35 -0.86
CA LYS A 120 -2.58 3.23 -1.83
C LYS A 120 -2.40 2.56 -3.19
N VAL A 121 -1.91 1.31 -3.20
CA VAL A 121 -1.73 0.55 -4.45
C VAL A 121 -3.07 0.34 -5.17
N LEU A 122 -4.13 0.02 -4.41
CA LEU A 122 -5.47 -0.20 -4.93
C LEU A 122 -6.13 1.09 -5.42
N SER A 123 -5.98 2.20 -4.69
CA SER A 123 -6.53 3.50 -5.10
C SER A 123 -5.91 3.99 -6.39
N ASP A 124 -4.59 3.82 -6.53
CA ASP A 124 -3.86 4.22 -7.72
C ASP A 124 -4.30 3.41 -8.95
N ALA A 125 -4.50 2.10 -8.77
CA ALA A 125 -4.97 1.22 -9.84
C ALA A 125 -6.40 1.54 -10.29
N LEU A 126 -7.30 1.88 -9.35
CA LEU A 126 -8.71 2.21 -9.63
C LEU A 126 -8.93 3.67 -10.05
N GLY A 127 -7.93 4.55 -9.89
CA GLY A 127 -8.12 5.99 -10.04
C GLY A 127 -9.07 6.57 -8.98
N TYR A 128 -8.96 6.08 -7.75
CA TYR A 128 -9.73 6.48 -6.57
C TYR A 128 -8.83 7.32 -5.65
N SER A 129 -9.45 8.05 -4.71
CA SER A 129 -8.69 8.73 -3.65
C SER A 129 -8.41 7.76 -2.50
N PHE A 130 -7.26 7.88 -1.84
CA PHE A 130 -6.94 7.12 -0.63
C PHE A 130 -7.14 7.97 0.62
N CYS A 131 -7.74 7.38 1.65
CA CYS A 131 -7.82 7.97 2.99
C CYS A 131 -7.43 6.94 4.06
N ASP A 132 -6.73 7.40 5.09
CA ASP A 132 -6.52 6.63 6.32
C ASP A 132 -7.39 7.23 7.42
N CYS A 133 -8.25 6.38 8.02
CA CYS A 133 -9.23 6.80 9.00
C CYS A 133 -8.55 7.34 10.27
N ASP A 134 -7.43 6.75 10.70
CA ASP A 134 -6.73 7.18 11.91
C ASP A 134 -6.15 8.58 11.69
N THR A 135 -5.60 8.87 10.50
CA THR A 135 -5.13 10.21 10.12
C THR A 135 -6.25 11.25 10.05
N LEU A 136 -7.44 10.88 9.58
CA LEU A 136 -8.58 11.80 9.56
C LEU A 136 -9.09 12.12 10.97
N ILE A 137 -9.01 11.16 11.90
CA ILE A 137 -9.34 11.38 13.31
C ILE A 137 -8.32 12.33 13.95
N GLU A 138 -7.02 12.10 13.74
CA GLU A 138 -5.94 12.98 14.23
C GLU A 138 -6.17 14.44 13.78
N GLN A 139 -6.48 14.64 12.50
CA GLN A 139 -6.78 15.96 11.93
C GLN A 139 -8.05 16.59 12.51
N ALA A 140 -9.11 15.80 12.73
CA ALA A 140 -10.37 16.29 13.29
C ALA A 140 -10.23 16.72 14.76
N VAL A 141 -9.44 15.98 15.55
CA VAL A 141 -9.18 16.28 16.97
C VAL A 141 -8.12 17.37 17.14
N GLY A 142 -7.23 17.55 16.15
CA GLY A 142 -6.18 18.56 16.17
C GLY A 142 -4.94 18.13 16.94
N VAL A 143 -4.63 16.82 16.95
CA VAL A 143 -3.43 16.24 17.57
C VAL A 143 -2.56 15.54 16.54
N SER A 144 -1.32 15.20 16.90
CA SER A 144 -0.36 14.64 15.93
C SER A 144 -0.44 13.12 15.82
N THR A 145 -0.94 12.44 16.86
CA THR A 145 -0.97 10.97 16.90
C THR A 145 -2.21 10.42 17.60
N VAL A 146 -2.66 9.23 17.20
CA VAL A 146 -3.67 8.45 17.96
C VAL A 146 -3.24 8.21 19.41
N ALA A 147 -1.93 8.08 19.69
CA ALA A 147 -1.42 7.91 21.04
C ALA A 147 -1.76 9.10 21.96
N GLU A 148 -1.60 10.33 21.46
CA GLU A 148 -2.01 11.54 22.17
C GLU A 148 -3.51 11.55 22.46
N ILE A 149 -4.35 11.07 21.53
CA ILE A 149 -5.81 10.99 21.75
C ILE A 149 -6.11 10.05 22.92
N PHE A 150 -5.50 8.86 22.92
CA PHE A 150 -5.72 7.87 23.96
C PHE A 150 -5.24 8.37 25.33
N GLU A 151 -4.10 9.07 25.39
CA GLU A 151 -3.55 9.61 26.63
C GLU A 151 -4.40 10.77 27.18
N GLN A 152 -4.81 11.70 26.33
CA GLN A 152 -5.51 12.92 26.75
C GLN A 152 -7.02 12.73 26.94
N TYR A 153 -7.67 11.93 26.09
CA TYR A 153 -9.12 11.81 26.01
C TYR A 153 -9.66 10.39 26.22
N GLY A 154 -8.79 9.38 26.19
CA GLY A 154 -9.15 7.98 26.38
C GLY A 154 -9.72 7.29 25.13
N GLU A 155 -9.84 5.96 25.19
CA GLU A 155 -10.29 5.16 24.04
C GLU A 155 -11.75 5.45 23.65
N GLY A 156 -12.64 5.71 24.62
CA GLY A 156 -14.05 6.00 24.35
C GLY A 156 -14.22 7.17 23.39
N PHE A 157 -13.51 8.28 23.66
CA PHE A 157 -13.50 9.47 22.80
C PHE A 157 -12.93 9.17 21.41
N PHE A 158 -11.83 8.41 21.32
CA PHE A 158 -11.29 7.99 20.02
C PHE A 158 -12.31 7.20 19.21
N ARG A 159 -13.02 6.26 19.85
CA ARG A 159 -14.04 5.43 19.19
C ARG A 159 -15.27 6.21 18.74
N ASP A 160 -15.64 7.27 19.46
CA ASP A 160 -16.70 8.19 19.04
C ASP A 160 -16.31 8.94 17.75
N ASN A 161 -15.07 9.47 17.71
CA ASN A 161 -14.54 10.12 16.51
C ASN A 161 -14.36 9.15 15.34
N GLU A 162 -13.94 7.90 15.60
CA GLU A 162 -13.84 6.84 14.58
C GLU A 162 -15.20 6.58 13.91
N THR A 163 -16.29 6.53 14.70
CA THR A 163 -17.65 6.41 14.17
C THR A 163 -18.04 7.64 13.34
N GLU A 164 -17.77 8.85 13.80
CA GLU A 164 -18.12 10.09 13.07
C GLU A 164 -17.37 10.19 11.73
N VAL A 165 -16.07 9.88 11.72
CA VAL A 165 -15.26 9.88 10.48
C VAL A 165 -15.80 8.83 9.49
N LEU A 166 -16.10 7.61 9.95
CA LEU A 166 -16.70 6.58 9.09
C LEU A 166 -18.08 7.00 8.57
N GLN A 167 -18.89 7.69 9.37
CA GLN A 167 -20.17 8.23 8.91
C GLN A 167 -19.97 9.22 7.75
N LYS A 168 -19.02 10.16 7.87
CA LYS A 168 -18.69 11.13 6.80
C LYS A 168 -18.18 10.42 5.55
N LEU A 169 -17.23 9.49 5.70
CA LEU A 169 -16.68 8.70 4.60
C LEU A 169 -17.74 7.84 3.90
N SER A 170 -18.77 7.38 4.62
CA SER A 170 -19.89 6.60 4.05
C SER A 170 -20.77 7.38 3.07
N SER A 171 -20.61 8.70 3.01
CA SER A 171 -21.32 9.58 2.07
C SER A 171 -20.43 9.99 0.89
N MET A 172 -19.18 9.53 0.85
CA MET A 172 -18.25 9.76 -0.25
C MET A 172 -18.37 8.65 -1.30
N HIS A 173 -17.77 8.91 -2.47
CA HIS A 173 -17.66 7.97 -3.58
C HIS A 173 -16.23 7.92 -4.07
N ARG A 174 -15.82 6.82 -4.70
CA ARG A 174 -14.50 6.65 -5.32
C ARG A 174 -13.33 6.83 -4.33
N HIS A 175 -13.47 6.27 -3.14
CA HIS A 175 -12.40 6.25 -2.13
C HIS A 175 -12.01 4.82 -1.74
N VAL A 176 -10.72 4.62 -1.48
CA VAL A 176 -10.20 3.45 -0.75
C VAL A 176 -9.82 3.93 0.66
N VAL A 177 -10.44 3.33 1.66
CA VAL A 177 -10.34 3.74 3.06
C VAL A 177 -9.61 2.67 3.85
N SER A 178 -8.45 3.00 4.41
CA SER A 178 -7.79 2.21 5.45
C SER A 178 -8.41 2.53 6.80
N THR A 179 -8.96 1.54 7.51
CA THR A 179 -9.53 1.76 8.84
C THR A 179 -8.53 1.42 9.95
N GLY A 180 -8.75 1.95 11.14
CA GLY A 180 -8.09 1.46 12.36
C GLY A 180 -8.46 0.00 12.62
N GLY A 181 -7.58 -0.74 13.31
CA GLY A 181 -7.83 -2.15 13.65
C GLY A 181 -8.97 -2.39 14.66
N GLY A 182 -9.52 -1.32 15.25
CA GLY A 182 -10.67 -1.39 16.16
C GLY A 182 -11.97 -0.90 15.54
N ALA A 183 -11.96 -0.42 14.29
CA ALA A 183 -13.14 0.10 13.59
C ALA A 183 -14.29 -0.92 13.52
N VAL A 184 -13.97 -2.22 13.58
CA VAL A 184 -14.93 -3.33 13.52
C VAL A 184 -15.68 -3.58 14.84
N ILE A 185 -15.22 -3.00 15.96
CA ILE A 185 -15.75 -3.29 17.31
C ILE A 185 -17.19 -2.78 17.46
N ARG A 186 -17.48 -1.57 16.94
CA ARG A 186 -18.80 -0.96 17.09
C ARG A 186 -19.72 -1.37 15.92
N PRO A 187 -20.91 -1.97 16.19
CA PRO A 187 -21.84 -2.36 15.13
C PRO A 187 -22.29 -1.20 14.22
N ILE A 188 -22.33 0.03 14.73
CA ILE A 188 -22.69 1.22 13.92
C ILE A 188 -21.70 1.48 12.78
N ASN A 189 -20.41 1.18 12.98
CA ASN A 189 -19.38 1.36 11.96
C ASN A 189 -19.62 0.43 10.76
N TRP A 190 -20.13 -0.78 10.99
CA TRP A 190 -20.53 -1.68 9.91
C TRP A 190 -21.64 -1.11 9.04
N ARG A 191 -22.64 -0.44 9.64
CA ARG A 191 -23.71 0.23 8.87
C ARG A 191 -23.17 1.30 7.92
N HIS A 192 -22.06 1.94 8.28
CA HIS A 192 -21.38 2.91 7.43
C HIS A 192 -20.55 2.24 6.34
N MET A 193 -19.74 1.24 6.69
CA MET A 193 -18.88 0.52 5.75
C MET A 193 -19.67 -0.31 4.72
N GLN A 194 -20.83 -0.85 5.10
CA GLN A 194 -21.73 -1.63 4.23
C GLN A 194 -22.40 -0.80 3.12
N LYS A 195 -22.29 0.53 3.14
CA LYS A 195 -22.67 1.37 1.98
C LYS A 195 -21.66 1.27 0.84
N GLY A 196 -20.43 0.84 1.14
CA GLY A 196 -19.38 0.54 0.18
C GLY A 196 -19.17 -0.96 0.05
N ILE A 197 -17.91 -1.36 -0.09
CA ILE A 197 -17.48 -2.77 -0.09
C ILE A 197 -16.36 -2.91 0.94
N SER A 198 -16.55 -3.78 1.92
CA SER A 198 -15.63 -4.01 3.02
C SER A 198 -14.76 -5.25 2.79
N ILE A 199 -13.45 -5.09 2.95
CA ILE A 199 -12.45 -6.12 2.66
C ILE A 199 -11.59 -6.37 3.89
N TRP A 200 -11.66 -7.59 4.39
CA TRP A 200 -10.79 -8.04 5.47
C TRP A 200 -9.44 -8.53 4.91
N LEU A 201 -8.37 -7.82 5.25
CA LEU A 201 -7.00 -8.31 5.07
C LEU A 201 -6.63 -9.22 6.24
N ASP A 202 -6.71 -10.52 5.97
CA ASP A 202 -6.47 -11.59 6.94
C ASP A 202 -5.02 -12.05 6.87
N VAL A 203 -4.30 -11.83 7.97
CA VAL A 203 -2.85 -11.99 8.06
C VAL A 203 -2.52 -12.76 9.34
N PRO A 204 -1.69 -13.81 9.25
CA PRO A 204 -1.25 -14.56 10.43
C PRO A 204 -0.57 -13.68 11.46
N VAL A 205 -0.78 -14.00 12.74
CA VAL A 205 -0.29 -13.18 13.86
C VAL A 205 1.24 -13.07 13.84
N GLU A 206 1.92 -14.15 13.44
CA GLU A 206 3.38 -14.23 13.30
C GLU A 206 3.89 -13.18 12.31
N VAL A 207 3.22 -13.06 11.15
CA VAL A 207 3.56 -12.10 10.10
C VAL A 207 3.27 -10.67 10.57
N LEU A 208 2.15 -10.47 11.28
CA LEU A 208 1.82 -9.17 11.87
C LEU A 208 2.89 -8.71 12.88
N ALA A 209 3.33 -9.61 13.77
CA ALA A 209 4.35 -9.31 14.76
C ALA A 209 5.70 -8.98 14.13
N GLN A 210 6.14 -9.76 13.12
CA GLN A 210 7.37 -9.48 12.38
C GLN A 210 7.34 -8.11 11.71
N ARG A 211 6.22 -7.75 11.05
CA ARG A 211 6.05 -6.44 10.39
C ARG A 211 6.07 -5.29 11.40
N ILE A 212 5.42 -5.46 12.56
CA ILE A 212 5.40 -4.43 13.59
C ILE A 212 6.79 -4.26 14.22
N MET A 213 7.53 -5.36 14.43
CA MET A 213 8.89 -5.28 14.97
C MET A 213 9.87 -4.54 14.04
N ALA A 214 9.68 -4.66 12.73
CA ALA A 214 10.50 -3.93 11.76
C ALA A 214 10.20 -2.42 11.73
N VAL A 215 8.99 -1.99 12.09
CA VAL A 215 8.53 -0.58 11.97
C VAL A 215 8.54 0.16 13.31
N GLY A 216 8.30 -0.54 14.41
CA GLY A 216 8.12 0.03 15.75
C GLY A 216 6.67 0.09 16.22
N THR A 217 6.50 0.43 17.50
CA THR A 217 5.19 0.45 18.18
C THR A 217 4.67 1.83 18.52
N ASP A 218 5.43 2.91 18.30
CA ASP A 218 5.16 4.26 18.83
C ASP A 218 3.75 4.78 18.49
N SER A 219 3.27 4.54 17.27
CA SER A 219 1.91 4.93 16.83
C SER A 219 0.83 3.90 17.20
N ARG A 220 1.10 2.93 18.07
CA ARG A 220 0.23 1.80 18.40
C ARG A 220 0.07 1.66 19.92
N PRO A 221 -0.78 2.50 20.55
CA PRO A 221 -0.92 2.56 22.01
C PRO A 221 -1.27 1.20 22.65
N LEU A 222 -2.04 0.37 21.94
CA LEU A 222 -2.45 -0.96 22.40
C LEU A 222 -1.30 -1.96 22.54
N LEU A 223 -0.09 -1.63 22.08
CA LEU A 223 1.13 -2.44 22.19
C LEU A 223 2.13 -1.91 23.23
N HIS A 224 1.85 -0.80 23.91
CA HIS A 224 2.77 -0.13 24.85
C HIS A 224 2.85 -0.77 26.26
N GLN A 225 2.60 -2.07 26.42
CA GLN A 225 2.56 -2.70 27.75
C GLN A 225 3.59 -3.83 27.95
N GLU A 226 3.97 -4.02 29.23
CA GLU A 226 4.69 -5.12 29.91
C GLU A 226 6.20 -5.33 29.67
N SER A 227 6.90 -5.76 30.73
CA SER A 227 8.31 -6.16 30.74
C SER A 227 8.51 -7.50 30.02
N GLY A 228 9.58 -7.66 29.22
CA GLY A 228 9.93 -8.96 28.61
C GLY A 228 10.46 -8.85 27.18
N ASP A 229 10.58 -10.00 26.51
CA ASP A 229 10.97 -10.08 25.09
C ASP A 229 9.93 -9.37 24.20
N PRO A 230 10.35 -8.39 23.37
CA PRO A 230 9.43 -7.58 22.55
C PRO A 230 8.58 -8.40 21.58
N PHE A 231 9.15 -9.42 20.93
CA PHE A 231 8.44 -10.22 19.93
C PHE A 231 7.33 -11.06 20.59
N SER A 232 7.65 -11.78 21.65
CA SER A 232 6.71 -12.64 22.39
C SER A 232 5.51 -11.85 22.93
N ARG A 233 5.78 -10.62 23.39
CA ARG A 233 4.78 -9.70 23.92
C ARG A 233 3.82 -9.19 22.84
N ILE A 234 4.36 -8.76 21.70
CA ILE A 234 3.55 -8.34 20.55
C ILE A 234 2.72 -9.50 20.04
N MET A 235 3.32 -10.69 19.89
CA MET A 235 2.61 -11.92 19.52
C MET A 235 1.41 -12.18 20.44
N LYS A 236 1.64 -12.25 21.76
CA LYS A 236 0.58 -12.49 22.76
C LYS A 236 -0.54 -11.44 22.66
N ARG A 237 -0.17 -10.15 22.53
CA ARG A 237 -1.13 -9.06 22.45
C ARG A 237 -1.96 -9.12 21.17
N LEU A 238 -1.32 -9.36 20.02
CA LEU A 238 -1.99 -9.51 18.74
C LEU A 238 -2.92 -10.72 18.73
N SER A 239 -2.50 -11.87 19.27
CA SER A 239 -3.36 -13.05 19.40
C SER A 239 -4.61 -12.76 20.23
N THR A 240 -4.44 -12.06 21.36
CA THR A 240 -5.58 -11.64 22.21
C THR A 240 -6.54 -10.74 21.44
N LEU A 241 -6.03 -9.70 20.79
CA LEU A 241 -6.85 -8.75 20.03
C LEU A 241 -7.53 -9.41 18.81
N LEU A 242 -6.85 -10.36 18.15
CA LEU A 242 -7.44 -11.11 17.04
C LEU A 242 -8.55 -12.04 17.54
N GLN A 243 -8.39 -12.66 18.70
CA GLN A 243 -9.44 -13.46 19.32
C GLN A 243 -10.67 -12.61 19.66
N GLU A 244 -10.48 -11.42 20.23
CA GLU A 244 -11.57 -10.49 20.57
C GLU A 244 -12.29 -9.94 19.33
N ARG A 245 -11.59 -9.76 18.21
CA ARG A 245 -12.10 -9.06 17.02
C ARG A 245 -12.38 -9.98 15.83
N GLY A 246 -11.97 -11.24 15.89
CA GLY A 246 -11.98 -12.18 14.77
C GLY A 246 -13.36 -12.38 14.16
N GLU A 247 -14.37 -12.59 15.01
CA GLU A 247 -15.77 -12.70 14.56
C GLU A 247 -16.24 -11.41 13.90
N ALA A 248 -15.86 -10.24 14.43
CA ALA A 248 -16.24 -8.96 13.86
C ALA A 248 -15.62 -8.76 12.47
N TYR A 249 -14.35 -9.09 12.25
CA TYR A 249 -13.75 -9.03 10.91
C TYR A 249 -14.47 -9.93 9.89
N GLY A 250 -15.07 -11.03 10.35
CA GLY A 250 -15.88 -11.93 9.52
C GLY A 250 -17.13 -11.29 8.92
N ASN A 251 -17.56 -10.11 9.38
CA ASN A 251 -18.67 -9.35 8.80
C ASN A 251 -18.30 -8.61 7.50
N ALA A 252 -17.03 -8.64 7.08
CA ALA A 252 -16.60 -8.03 5.83
C ALA A 252 -17.21 -8.76 4.61
N ASP A 253 -17.51 -7.99 3.56
CA ASP A 253 -18.09 -8.52 2.31
C ASP A 253 -17.16 -9.54 1.62
N ALA A 254 -15.85 -9.33 1.75
CA ALA A 254 -14.82 -10.24 1.24
C ALA A 254 -13.64 -10.38 2.21
N ARG A 255 -13.01 -11.57 2.19
CA ARG A 255 -11.81 -11.91 2.95
C ARG A 255 -10.65 -12.19 2.00
N VAL A 256 -9.51 -11.57 2.26
CA VAL A 256 -8.25 -11.78 1.54
C VAL A 256 -7.25 -12.39 2.52
N SER A 257 -7.08 -13.72 2.44
CA SER A 257 -6.11 -14.46 3.26
C SER A 257 -4.73 -14.44 2.59
N LEU A 258 -3.74 -13.89 3.30
CA LEU A 258 -2.36 -13.85 2.82
C LEU A 258 -1.71 -15.25 2.76
N GLU A 259 -2.12 -16.19 3.61
CA GLU A 259 -1.69 -17.60 3.53
C GLU A 259 -2.15 -18.25 2.23
N ASN A 260 -3.40 -17.97 1.82
CA ASN A 260 -3.93 -18.48 0.57
C ASN A 260 -3.21 -17.86 -0.63
N ILE A 261 -2.89 -16.57 -0.58
CA ILE A 261 -2.09 -15.92 -1.65
C ILE A 261 -0.70 -16.55 -1.74
N ALA A 262 0.00 -16.70 -0.61
CA ALA A 262 1.32 -17.32 -0.59
C ALA A 262 1.28 -18.74 -1.18
N SER A 263 0.28 -19.53 -0.79
CA SER A 263 0.06 -20.89 -1.31
C SER A 263 -0.21 -20.89 -2.82
N LYS A 264 -1.08 -20.00 -3.32
CA LYS A 264 -1.36 -19.86 -4.77
C LYS A 264 -0.12 -19.48 -5.57
N LEU A 265 0.78 -18.69 -5.00
CA LEU A 265 2.02 -18.23 -5.63
C LEU A 265 3.21 -19.18 -5.40
N GLY A 266 3.03 -20.29 -4.67
CA GLY A 266 4.12 -21.22 -4.33
C GLY A 266 5.19 -20.63 -3.40
N LEU A 267 4.84 -19.60 -2.63
CA LEU A 267 5.75 -18.95 -1.67
C LEU A 267 5.76 -19.73 -0.36
N LYS A 268 6.97 -20.01 0.15
CA LYS A 268 7.15 -20.67 1.45
C LYS A 268 6.90 -19.74 2.64
N ASP A 269 7.09 -18.45 2.44
CA ASP A 269 6.95 -17.43 3.49
C ASP A 269 5.94 -16.37 3.03
N VAL A 270 4.92 -16.15 3.86
CA VAL A 270 3.84 -15.18 3.67
C VAL A 270 4.38 -13.74 3.66
N CYS A 271 5.52 -13.48 4.28
CA CYS A 271 6.16 -12.16 4.26
C CYS A 271 6.59 -11.72 2.85
N ASN A 272 6.79 -12.67 1.92
CA ASN A 272 7.19 -12.38 0.54
C ASN A 272 6.01 -12.02 -0.37
N VAL A 273 4.78 -12.04 0.13
CA VAL A 273 3.61 -11.62 -0.65
C VAL A 273 3.65 -10.10 -0.87
N THR A 274 3.67 -9.67 -2.14
CA THR A 274 3.73 -8.25 -2.50
C THR A 274 2.40 -7.54 -2.26
N SER A 275 2.43 -6.22 -2.02
CA SER A 275 1.20 -5.41 -1.92
C SER A 275 0.40 -5.42 -3.23
N THR A 276 1.07 -5.55 -4.37
CA THR A 276 0.44 -5.70 -5.69
C THR A 276 -0.33 -7.02 -5.78
N ALA A 277 0.28 -8.15 -5.37
CA ALA A 277 -0.40 -9.44 -5.33
C ALA A 277 -1.62 -9.43 -4.39
N ILE A 278 -1.50 -8.79 -3.22
CA ILE A 278 -2.64 -8.59 -2.31
C ILE A 278 -3.74 -7.77 -2.99
N SER A 279 -3.38 -6.68 -3.68
CA SER A 279 -4.35 -5.81 -4.35
C SER A 279 -5.07 -6.52 -5.52
N ILE A 280 -4.36 -7.39 -6.25
CA ILE A 280 -4.96 -8.26 -7.29
C ILE A 280 -5.98 -9.21 -6.64
N GLU A 281 -5.62 -9.87 -5.54
CA GLU A 281 -6.53 -10.76 -4.82
C GLU A 281 -7.73 -9.99 -4.23
N VAL A 282 -7.56 -8.75 -3.74
CA VAL A 282 -8.66 -7.88 -3.31
C VAL A 282 -9.68 -7.70 -4.45
N LEU A 283 -9.22 -7.34 -5.65
CA LEU A 283 -10.13 -7.18 -6.80
C LEU A 283 -10.80 -8.50 -7.19
N SER A 284 -10.09 -9.63 -7.12
CA SER A 284 -10.68 -10.97 -7.36
C SER A 284 -11.77 -11.32 -6.34
N GLN A 285 -11.58 -10.98 -5.06
CA GLN A 285 -12.57 -11.26 -4.02
C GLN A 285 -13.77 -10.31 -4.12
N ILE A 286 -13.56 -9.05 -4.51
CA ILE A 286 -14.67 -8.13 -4.83
C ILE A 286 -15.49 -8.69 -6.01
N GLU A 287 -14.82 -9.17 -7.06
CA GLU A 287 -15.49 -9.79 -8.20
C GLU A 287 -16.36 -10.97 -7.79
N TYR A 288 -15.83 -11.87 -6.96
CA TYR A 288 -16.56 -13.01 -6.45
C TYR A 288 -17.75 -12.60 -5.58
N PHE A 289 -17.59 -11.58 -4.73
CA PHE A 289 -18.67 -11.04 -3.91
C PHE A 289 -19.80 -10.42 -4.74
N LEU A 290 -19.47 -9.62 -5.76
CA LEU A 290 -20.46 -8.92 -6.58
C LEU A 290 -21.19 -9.81 -7.60
N LYS A 291 -20.64 -11.00 -7.89
CA LYS A 291 -21.26 -11.99 -8.79
C LYS A 291 -22.17 -12.99 -8.07
N LYS A 292 -22.21 -12.97 -6.73
CA LYS A 292 -23.18 -13.74 -5.93
C LYS A 292 -24.52 -13.04 -5.89
#